data_AF-A0AAE0FJB9-F1
#
_entry.id   AF-A0AAE0FJB9-F1
#
_cell.length_a   1.000
_cell.length_b   1.000
_cell.length_c   1.000
_cell.angle_alpha   90.00
_cell.angle_beta   90.00
_cell.angle_gamma   90.00
#
_symmetry.space_group_name_H-M   'P 1'
#
loop_
_entity.id
_entity.type
_entity.pdbx_description
1 polymer ?
#
loop_
_entity_poly.entity_id
_entity_poly.type
_entity_poly.pdbx_seq_one_letter_code
_entity_poly.pdbx_strand_id
1 'polypeptide(L)'
;MVDGGWRPTEEEAVEICAQLLELLIYLQSLRPPVVHRDIKPANIMIDAHDGYRVSLVDFGAVMPSAPGRGTTVVGTYGYMSPEQFRGEATALSDLYGVGASLLFMVSGQSPAAFPQRRLCVDISDVQVSPQLRRFLQRVLEPLAEDRPQSVEEALSLLQGTPTKYTMRTHQSEFTEDQRSQEIAWFEALANKRMREKTPPTRRKHLSKPPGSRVDLKRSATALRVRIPPPGWNSEYWFLGMFATLWNTFLTFWTGASIRFGAPWFFTAFSIPFWVVGIGLIKELATPMLQETQLVIGRQRFQFEQKQGWFKGHRREGRTKDLMGVKRGGQTLALTEGVHEHHLSDYLSSIECEWIEAEVDEFLK
;
A
#
# COMPACT_ATOMS: atom_id res chain seq x y z
N MET A 1 13.44 6.95 3.47
CA MET A 1 14.86 6.57 3.67
C MET A 1 15.75 7.10 2.55
N VAL A 2 15.49 6.87 1.25
CA VAL A 2 16.32 7.49 0.17
C VAL A 2 15.58 8.59 -0.61
N ASP A 3 14.26 8.49 -0.76
CA ASP A 3 13.44 9.51 -1.46
C ASP A 3 13.45 10.89 -0.75
N GLY A 4 13.88 10.93 0.51
CA GLY A 4 14.09 12.16 1.30
C GLY A 4 15.53 12.71 1.25
N GLY A 5 16.42 12.11 0.44
CA GLY A 5 17.80 12.58 0.26
C GLY A 5 18.85 12.00 1.22
N TRP A 6 18.46 11.17 2.20
CA TRP A 6 19.43 10.49 3.06
C TRP A 6 20.11 9.33 2.33
N ARG A 7 21.44 9.26 2.46
CA ARG A 7 22.28 8.20 1.89
C ARG A 7 23.19 7.69 3.01
N PRO A 8 22.92 6.50 3.59
CA PRO A 8 23.75 5.95 4.63
C PRO A 8 25.14 5.61 4.08
N THR A 9 26.15 5.62 4.95
CA THR A 9 27.45 5.00 4.62
C THR A 9 27.31 3.49 4.52
N GLU A 10 28.33 2.81 4.00
CA GLU A 10 28.32 1.35 3.94
C GLU A 10 28.22 0.75 5.34
N GLU A 11 28.94 1.31 6.31
CA GLU A 11 28.93 0.88 7.71
C GLU A 11 27.54 1.02 8.33
N GLU A 12 26.87 2.15 8.11
CA GLU A 12 25.50 2.39 8.59
C GLU A 12 24.51 1.42 7.94
N ALA A 13 24.63 1.19 6.62
CA ALA A 13 23.78 0.25 5.92
C ALA A 13 23.97 -1.20 6.41
N VAL A 14 25.20 -1.57 6.75
CA VAL A 14 25.53 -2.88 7.35
C VAL A 14 24.96 -3.00 8.76
N GLU A 15 25.04 -1.96 9.59
CA GLU A 15 24.43 -1.92 10.94
C GLU A 15 22.91 -2.09 10.88
N ILE A 16 22.26 -1.36 9.98
CA ILE A 16 20.82 -1.47 9.72
C ILE A 16 20.45 -2.87 9.26
N CYS A 17 21.24 -3.44 8.33
CA CYS A 17 21.01 -4.79 7.85
C CYS A 17 21.17 -5.84 8.96
N ALA A 18 22.14 -5.68 9.86
CA ALA A 18 22.31 -6.58 11.00
C ALA A 18 21.08 -6.55 11.92
N GLN A 19 20.56 -5.36 12.25
CA GLN A 19 19.32 -5.23 13.04
C GLN A 19 18.12 -5.86 12.33
N LEU A 20 18.00 -5.75 11.00
CA LEU A 20 16.95 -6.43 10.23
C LEU A 20 17.07 -7.95 10.32
N LEU A 21 18.28 -8.50 10.22
CA LEU A 21 18.50 -9.95 10.36
C LEU A 21 18.15 -10.41 11.79
N GLU A 22 18.49 -9.64 12.82
CA GLU A 22 18.07 -9.93 14.20
C GLU A 22 16.55 -9.93 14.37
N LEU A 23 15.83 -9.00 13.73
CA LEU A 23 14.37 -9.01 13.69
C LEU A 23 13.82 -10.27 13.00
N LEU A 24 14.44 -10.74 11.91
CA LEU A 24 14.03 -11.99 11.26
C LEU A 24 14.27 -13.22 12.13
N ILE A 25 15.38 -13.27 12.87
CA ILE A 25 15.65 -14.33 13.87
C ILE A 25 14.53 -14.32 14.91
N TYR A 26 14.18 -13.13 15.42
CA TYR A 26 13.07 -12.99 16.37
C TYR A 26 11.74 -13.52 15.80
N LEU A 27 11.35 -13.12 14.58
CA LEU A 27 10.10 -13.58 13.95
C LEU A 27 10.05 -15.10 13.76
N GLN A 28 11.18 -15.73 13.44
CA GLN A 28 11.29 -17.18 13.29
C GLN A 28 11.21 -17.92 14.62
N SER A 29 11.61 -17.28 15.72
CA SER A 29 11.55 -17.84 17.07
C SER A 29 10.13 -17.93 17.63
N LEU A 30 9.18 -17.19 17.06
CA LEU A 30 7.78 -17.18 17.47
C LEU A 30 7.10 -18.54 17.23
N ARG A 31 6.00 -18.80 17.94
CA ARG A 31 5.20 -20.03 17.78
C ARG A 31 3.74 -19.68 17.45
N PRO A 32 3.27 -19.95 16.22
CA PRO A 32 4.03 -20.46 15.07
C PRO A 32 5.04 -19.42 14.51
N PRO A 33 6.09 -19.85 13.78
CA PRO A 33 7.02 -18.94 13.12
C PRO A 33 6.29 -18.00 12.17
N VAL A 34 6.73 -16.74 12.17
CA VAL A 34 6.14 -15.66 11.38
C VAL A 34 7.04 -15.32 10.19
N VAL A 35 6.43 -15.13 9.01
CA VAL A 35 7.09 -14.61 7.81
C VAL A 35 6.43 -13.29 7.44
N HIS A 36 7.23 -12.24 7.23
CA HIS A 36 6.75 -10.88 6.95
C HIS A 36 6.20 -10.73 5.52
N ARG A 37 6.89 -11.30 4.53
CA ARG A 37 6.49 -11.39 3.10
C ARG A 37 6.49 -10.07 2.30
N ASP A 38 6.78 -8.93 2.89
CA ASP A 38 6.84 -7.65 2.14
C ASP A 38 7.93 -6.74 2.71
N ILE A 39 9.12 -7.30 2.93
CA ILE A 39 10.28 -6.53 3.37
C ILE A 39 10.77 -5.67 2.21
N LYS A 40 10.70 -4.35 2.40
CA LYS A 40 11.10 -3.33 1.44
C LYS A 40 11.37 -2.00 2.18
N PRO A 41 12.07 -1.04 1.56
CA PRO A 41 12.39 0.24 2.20
C PRO A 41 11.19 1.02 2.76
N ALA A 42 10.00 0.89 2.15
CA ALA A 42 8.78 1.56 2.65
C ALA A 42 8.21 0.95 3.93
N ASN A 43 8.57 -0.30 4.26
CA ASN A 43 8.12 -1.03 5.44
C ASN A 43 9.20 -1.11 6.54
N ILE A 44 10.32 -0.40 6.35
CA ILE A 44 11.42 -0.31 7.31
C ILE A 44 11.43 1.11 7.87
N MET A 45 11.22 1.25 9.17
CA MET A 45 11.39 2.51 9.88
C MET A 45 12.77 2.54 10.53
N ILE A 46 13.44 3.68 10.42
CA ILE A 46 14.74 3.93 11.05
C ILE A 46 14.65 5.21 11.84
N ASP A 47 14.95 5.10 13.14
CA ASP A 47 15.13 6.25 14.00
C ASP A 47 16.61 6.63 14.06
N ALA A 48 16.97 7.71 13.35
CA ALA A 48 18.35 8.22 13.31
C ALA A 48 18.78 8.92 14.61
N HIS A 49 17.87 9.21 15.54
CA HIS A 49 18.20 9.90 16.79
C HIS A 49 18.70 8.96 17.90
N ASP A 50 18.44 7.65 17.76
CA ASP A 50 18.76 6.62 18.76
C ASP A 50 19.63 5.50 18.15
N GLY A 51 20.73 5.87 17.51
CA GLY A 51 21.68 4.90 16.94
C GLY A 51 21.10 4.02 15.83
N TYR A 52 20.26 4.60 14.96
CA TYR A 52 19.60 3.90 13.85
C TYR A 52 18.73 2.72 14.28
N ARG A 53 17.90 2.89 15.31
CA ARG A 53 16.97 1.85 15.73
C ARG A 53 16.03 1.46 14.59
N VAL A 54 16.08 0.19 14.18
CA VAL A 54 15.28 -0.35 13.07
C VAL A 54 13.99 -0.98 13.58
N SER A 55 12.88 -0.76 12.86
CA SER A 55 11.60 -1.42 13.11
C SER A 55 10.91 -1.78 11.80
N LEU A 56 10.29 -2.97 11.75
CA LEU A 56 9.45 -3.38 10.62
C LEU A 56 8.00 -2.96 10.88
N VAL A 57 7.34 -2.46 9.83
CA VAL A 57 5.93 -2.08 9.83
C VAL A 57 5.17 -2.78 8.70
N ASP A 58 3.84 -2.66 8.71
CA ASP A 58 2.95 -3.28 7.73
C ASP A 58 3.04 -4.81 7.70
N PHE A 59 2.50 -5.41 8.75
CA PHE A 59 2.28 -6.86 8.85
C PHE A 59 1.02 -7.31 8.06
N GLY A 60 0.49 -6.49 7.16
CA GLY A 60 -0.77 -6.75 6.43
C GLY A 60 -0.72 -7.97 5.49
N ALA A 61 0.48 -8.48 5.20
CA ALA A 61 0.71 -9.68 4.39
C ALA A 61 0.99 -10.95 5.23
N VAL A 62 1.09 -10.84 6.55
CA VAL A 62 1.61 -11.89 7.42
C VAL A 62 0.63 -13.03 7.59
N MET A 63 1.11 -14.26 7.33
CA MET A 63 0.40 -15.50 7.61
C MET A 63 1.34 -16.48 8.33
N PRO A 64 0.81 -17.38 9.17
CA PRO A 64 1.57 -18.50 9.71
C PRO A 64 2.22 -19.29 8.57
N SER A 65 3.48 -19.71 8.75
CA SER A 65 4.12 -20.64 7.82
C SER A 65 3.37 -21.98 7.85
N ALA A 66 2.54 -22.24 6.85
CA ALA A 66 1.79 -23.49 6.70
C ALA A 66 1.99 -24.02 5.26
N PRO A 67 2.55 -25.23 5.08
CA PRO A 67 2.72 -25.81 3.75
C PRO A 67 1.37 -26.07 3.08
N GLY A 68 1.25 -25.74 1.79
CA GLY A 68 0.13 -26.16 0.93
C GLY A 68 -1.08 -25.23 0.83
N ARG A 69 -1.05 -24.01 1.40
CA ARG A 69 -2.07 -22.99 1.13
C ARG A 69 -1.56 -21.99 0.09
N GLY A 70 -2.05 -22.09 -1.15
CA GLY A 70 -1.82 -21.08 -2.18
C GLY A 70 -2.29 -19.72 -1.66
N THR A 71 -1.33 -18.82 -1.41
CA THR A 71 -1.59 -17.51 -0.82
C THR A 71 -1.72 -16.44 -1.89
N THR A 72 -2.49 -15.39 -1.60
CA THR A 72 -2.55 -14.18 -2.43
C THR A 72 -1.13 -13.64 -2.55
N VAL A 73 -0.64 -13.46 -3.78
CA VAL A 73 0.70 -12.91 -4.02
C VAL A 73 0.70 -11.44 -3.61
N VAL A 74 1.30 -11.15 -2.46
CA VAL A 74 1.47 -9.82 -1.89
C VAL A 74 2.96 -9.48 -1.93
N GLY A 75 3.30 -8.31 -2.46
CA GLY A 75 4.65 -7.74 -2.40
C GLY A 75 4.99 -6.79 -3.55
N THR A 76 6.11 -6.09 -3.40
CA THR A 76 6.56 -5.02 -4.31
C THR A 76 7.60 -5.55 -5.30
N TYR A 77 7.43 -5.22 -6.60
CA TYR A 77 8.33 -5.68 -7.65
C TYR A 77 9.78 -5.23 -7.39
N GLY A 78 10.75 -6.12 -7.57
CA GLY A 78 12.17 -5.91 -7.25
C GLY A 78 12.57 -6.25 -5.81
N TYR A 79 11.64 -6.33 -4.86
CA TYR A 79 11.90 -6.73 -3.46
C TYR A 79 11.34 -8.11 -3.12
N MET A 80 10.36 -8.57 -3.90
CA MET A 80 9.77 -9.90 -3.79
C MET A 80 10.72 -10.98 -4.33
N SER A 81 10.90 -12.06 -3.58
CA SER A 81 11.69 -13.21 -4.04
C SER A 81 10.93 -14.08 -5.06
N PRO A 82 11.62 -14.85 -5.91
CA PRO A 82 10.98 -15.68 -6.93
C PRO A 82 9.90 -16.63 -6.40
N GLU A 83 10.15 -17.30 -5.28
CA GLU A 83 9.21 -18.24 -4.67
C GLU A 83 7.94 -17.55 -4.10
N GLN A 84 7.99 -16.26 -3.77
CA GLN A 84 6.80 -15.52 -3.35
C GLN A 84 5.81 -15.32 -4.49
N PHE A 85 6.22 -15.35 -5.76
CA PHE A 85 5.28 -15.31 -6.88
C PHE A 85 4.41 -16.59 -6.95
N ARG A 86 4.83 -17.69 -6.31
CA ARG A 86 4.03 -18.92 -6.10
C ARG A 86 3.12 -18.83 -4.86
N GLY A 87 3.28 -17.79 -4.03
CA GLY A 87 2.66 -17.73 -2.72
C GLY A 87 3.34 -18.64 -1.68
N GLU A 88 4.57 -19.08 -1.94
CA GLU A 88 5.38 -19.99 -1.11
C GLU A 88 6.40 -19.21 -0.26
N ALA A 89 5.98 -18.09 0.32
CA ALA A 89 6.87 -17.25 1.11
C ALA A 89 7.39 -17.99 2.35
N THR A 90 8.71 -18.00 2.53
CA THR A 90 9.41 -18.60 3.67
C THR A 90 10.32 -17.59 4.35
N ALA A 91 11.00 -18.03 5.42
CA ALA A 91 12.11 -17.30 6.04
C ALA A 91 13.17 -16.81 5.02
N LEU A 92 13.47 -17.64 4.01
CA LEU A 92 14.46 -17.31 2.98
C LEU A 92 13.94 -16.25 1.99
N SER A 93 12.62 -16.09 1.90
CA SER A 93 11.99 -15.02 1.12
C SER A 93 12.17 -13.66 1.80
N ASP A 94 11.99 -13.61 3.12
CA ASP A 94 12.26 -12.40 3.91
C ASP A 94 13.74 -12.02 3.83
N LEU A 95 14.65 -13.00 3.86
CA LEU A 95 16.09 -12.77 3.68
C LEU A 95 16.42 -12.10 2.33
N TYR A 96 15.77 -12.53 1.24
CA TYR A 96 15.92 -11.87 -0.06
C TYR A 96 15.43 -10.41 -0.01
N GLY A 97 14.28 -10.15 0.62
CA GLY A 97 13.74 -8.79 0.79
C GLY A 97 14.67 -7.87 1.60
N VAL A 98 15.36 -8.40 2.61
CA VAL A 98 16.41 -7.68 3.34
C VAL A 98 17.58 -7.33 2.41
N GLY A 99 18.07 -8.29 1.61
CA GLY A 99 19.12 -8.06 0.62
C GLY A 99 18.76 -7.01 -0.43
N ALA A 100 17.54 -7.08 -0.95
CA ALA A 100 17.01 -6.15 -1.92
C ALA A 100 16.90 -4.73 -1.34
N SER A 101 16.51 -4.62 -0.06
CA SER A 101 16.47 -3.35 0.67
C SER A 101 17.88 -2.80 0.94
N LEU A 102 18.84 -3.67 1.27
CA LEU A 102 20.25 -3.29 1.45
C LEU A 102 20.87 -2.78 0.15
N LEU A 103 20.62 -3.46 -0.98
CA LEU A 103 21.05 -3.00 -2.30
C LEU A 103 20.50 -1.61 -2.61
N PHE A 104 19.23 -1.36 -2.29
CA PHE A 104 18.63 -0.04 -2.44
C PHE A 104 19.32 1.02 -1.56
N MET A 105 19.63 0.72 -0.30
CA MET A 105 20.30 1.66 0.61
C MET A 105 21.68 2.08 0.10
N VAL A 106 22.50 1.13 -0.39
CA VAL A 106 23.88 1.42 -0.82
C VAL A 106 23.98 1.99 -2.24
N SER A 107 23.01 1.72 -3.11
CA SER A 107 23.02 2.20 -4.50
C SER A 107 22.12 3.43 -4.73
N GLY A 108 21.10 3.61 -3.90
CA GLY A 108 20.01 4.56 -4.12
C GLY A 108 19.10 4.21 -5.30
N GLN A 109 19.22 3.01 -5.87
CA GLN A 109 18.43 2.53 -7.00
C GLN A 109 17.62 1.30 -6.61
N SER A 110 16.38 1.21 -7.12
CA SER A 110 15.57 0.01 -6.91
C SER A 110 16.27 -1.21 -7.55
N PRO A 111 16.24 -2.39 -6.91
CA PRO A 111 16.78 -3.62 -7.50
C PRO A 111 16.19 -3.97 -8.89
N ALA A 112 14.96 -3.52 -9.16
CA ALA A 112 14.30 -3.67 -10.46
C ALA A 112 14.94 -2.82 -11.59
N ALA A 113 15.74 -1.80 -11.24
CA ALA A 113 16.41 -0.94 -12.21
C ALA A 113 17.77 -1.52 -12.67
N PHE A 114 18.31 -2.50 -11.96
CA PHE A 114 19.55 -3.17 -12.32
C PHE A 114 19.35 -4.14 -13.47
N PRO A 115 20.37 -4.36 -14.33
CA PRO A 115 20.37 -5.45 -15.28
C PRO A 115 20.15 -6.78 -14.56
N GLN A 116 19.29 -7.61 -15.12
CA GLN A 116 19.03 -8.95 -14.60
C GLN A 116 19.27 -9.98 -15.68
N ARG A 117 19.89 -11.10 -15.29
CA ARG A 117 19.99 -12.30 -16.13
C ARG A 117 19.57 -13.48 -15.28
N ARG A 118 18.61 -14.29 -15.74
CA ARG A 118 18.16 -15.45 -14.96
C ARG A 118 17.65 -15.05 -13.57
N LEU A 119 16.96 -13.91 -13.48
CA LEU A 119 16.54 -13.21 -12.24
C LEU A 119 17.68 -12.82 -11.26
N CYS A 120 18.93 -13.15 -11.56
CA CYS A 120 20.07 -12.70 -10.78
C CYS A 120 20.31 -11.21 -11.06
N VAL A 121 20.43 -10.42 -10.00
CA VAL A 121 20.65 -8.98 -10.07
C VAL A 121 22.14 -8.73 -10.31
N ASP A 122 22.48 -8.08 -11.41
CA ASP A 122 23.86 -7.69 -11.69
C ASP A 122 24.24 -6.47 -10.87
N ILE A 123 25.06 -6.69 -9.84
CA ILE A 123 25.56 -5.63 -8.95
C ILE A 123 27.01 -5.24 -9.25
N SER A 124 27.55 -5.62 -10.40
CA SER A 124 28.96 -5.36 -10.76
C SER A 124 29.34 -3.88 -10.64
N ASP A 125 28.44 -2.99 -11.05
CA ASP A 125 28.65 -1.54 -11.04
C ASP A 125 28.40 -0.86 -9.68
N VAL A 126 27.94 -1.60 -8.66
CA VAL A 126 27.69 -1.05 -7.32
C VAL A 126 29.01 -0.90 -6.57
N GLN A 127 29.31 0.29 -6.05
CA GLN A 127 30.52 0.54 -5.27
C GLN A 127 30.31 0.18 -3.79
N VAL A 128 30.79 -0.99 -3.39
CA VAL A 128 30.74 -1.52 -2.01
C VAL A 128 31.98 -2.37 -1.73
N SER A 129 32.28 -2.65 -0.47
CA SER A 129 33.37 -3.55 -0.09
C SER A 129 33.21 -4.96 -0.68
N PRO A 130 34.31 -5.71 -0.86
CA PRO A 130 34.26 -7.10 -1.31
C PRO A 130 33.44 -8.02 -0.38
N GLN A 131 33.38 -7.69 0.91
CA GLN A 131 32.57 -8.43 1.88
C GLN A 131 31.08 -8.21 1.64
N LEU A 132 30.65 -6.96 1.55
CA LEU A 132 29.25 -6.63 1.31
C LEU A 132 28.79 -7.11 -0.08
N ARG A 133 29.65 -7.03 -1.10
CA ARG A 133 29.37 -7.60 -2.42
C ARG A 133 29.08 -9.09 -2.35
N ARG A 134 29.92 -9.86 -1.64
CA ARG A 134 29.72 -11.31 -1.47
C ARG A 134 28.43 -11.62 -0.73
N PHE A 135 28.12 -10.86 0.31
CA PHE A 135 26.85 -10.98 1.01
C PHE A 135 25.67 -10.75 0.06
N LEU A 136 25.62 -9.61 -0.63
CA LEU A 136 24.54 -9.26 -1.57
C LEU A 136 24.37 -10.31 -2.67
N GLN A 137 25.47 -10.78 -3.28
CA GLN A 137 25.44 -11.85 -4.29
C GLN A 137 24.79 -13.11 -3.74
N ARG A 138 25.11 -13.50 -2.50
CA ARG A 138 24.58 -14.72 -1.90
C ARG A 138 23.12 -14.61 -1.48
N VAL A 139 22.69 -13.47 -0.92
CA VAL A 139 21.30 -13.35 -0.43
C VAL A 139 20.31 -13.05 -1.56
N LEU A 140 20.77 -12.45 -2.66
CA LEU A 140 19.97 -12.15 -3.84
C LEU A 140 19.93 -13.29 -4.88
N GLU A 141 20.44 -14.47 -4.53
CA GLU A 141 20.33 -15.64 -5.40
C GLU A 141 18.86 -15.94 -5.73
N PRO A 142 18.51 -16.20 -7.00
CA PRO A 142 17.14 -16.47 -7.40
C PRO A 142 16.55 -17.70 -6.70
N LEU A 143 17.33 -18.78 -6.61
CA LEU A 143 16.92 -20.02 -5.97
C LEU A 143 17.19 -19.95 -4.47
N ALA A 144 16.17 -20.26 -3.65
CA ALA A 144 16.29 -20.17 -2.19
C ALA A 144 17.35 -21.13 -1.62
N GLU A 145 17.60 -22.27 -2.26
CA GLU A 145 18.65 -23.22 -1.89
C GLU A 145 20.08 -22.69 -2.07
N ASP A 146 20.24 -21.65 -2.89
CA ASP A 146 21.52 -20.97 -3.10
C ASP A 146 21.71 -19.77 -2.16
N ARG A 147 20.72 -19.42 -1.34
CA ARG A 147 20.86 -18.39 -0.30
C ARG A 147 21.50 -18.99 0.96
N PRO A 148 21.94 -18.18 1.94
CA PRO A 148 22.23 -18.69 3.27
C PRO A 148 21.01 -19.43 3.81
N GLN A 149 21.21 -20.64 4.34
CA GLN A 149 20.11 -21.54 4.73
C GLN A 149 19.54 -21.21 6.12
N SER A 150 20.11 -20.22 6.80
CA SER A 150 19.54 -19.61 8.00
C SER A 150 19.88 -18.12 8.07
N VAL A 151 19.11 -17.37 8.86
CA VAL A 151 19.36 -15.93 9.04
C VAL A 151 20.63 -15.69 9.85
N GLU A 152 20.98 -16.60 10.76
CA GLU A 152 22.24 -16.60 11.51
C GLU A 152 23.45 -16.81 10.61
N GLU A 153 23.33 -17.65 9.58
CA GLU A 153 24.35 -17.82 8.55
C GLU A 153 24.52 -16.53 7.76
N ALA A 154 23.42 -15.89 7.37
CA ALA A 154 23.45 -14.59 6.69
C ALA A 154 24.11 -13.51 7.56
N LEU A 155 23.77 -13.44 8.85
CA LEU A 155 24.36 -12.49 9.80
C LEU A 155 25.88 -12.72 9.95
N SER A 156 26.30 -13.97 10.05
CA SER A 156 27.73 -14.33 10.10
C SER A 156 28.47 -13.91 8.82
N LEU A 157 27.84 -14.13 7.65
CA LEU A 157 28.37 -13.73 6.35
C LEU A 157 28.49 -12.20 6.22
N LEU A 158 27.49 -11.47 6.71
CA LEU A 158 27.48 -10.00 6.73
C LEU A 158 28.64 -9.46 7.60
N GLN A 159 28.86 -10.07 8.77
CA GLN A 159 29.90 -9.67 9.73
C GLN A 159 31.31 -10.15 9.36
N GLY A 160 31.45 -11.09 8.42
CA GLY A 160 32.74 -11.63 8.01
C GLY A 160 33.36 -12.59 9.03
N THR A 161 32.55 -13.08 9.98
CA THR A 161 32.97 -14.04 10.99
C THR A 161 33.09 -15.44 10.35
N PRO A 162 34.19 -16.18 10.55
CA PRO A 162 34.31 -17.53 10.02
C PRO A 162 33.26 -18.46 10.65
N THR A 163 32.23 -18.81 9.90
CA THR A 163 31.18 -19.71 10.35
C THR A 163 31.74 -21.12 10.52
N LYS A 164 31.44 -21.78 11.66
CA LYS A 164 31.69 -23.23 11.86
C LYS A 164 30.83 -24.12 10.96
N TYR A 165 29.92 -23.52 10.18
CA TYR A 165 29.19 -24.22 9.13
C TYR A 165 30.17 -24.51 7.99
N THR A 166 30.70 -25.74 8.02
CA THR A 166 31.26 -26.43 6.88
C THR A 166 30.41 -26.07 5.67
N MET A 167 31.03 -25.64 4.57
CA MET A 167 30.38 -25.70 3.26
C MET A 167 29.93 -27.15 3.07
N ARG A 168 28.70 -27.47 3.49
CA ARG A 168 27.94 -28.51 2.84
C ARG A 168 27.82 -27.94 1.44
N THR A 169 28.66 -28.43 0.54
CA THR A 169 28.27 -28.58 -0.86
C THR A 169 26.90 -29.23 -0.81
N HIS A 170 25.85 -28.41 -0.74
CA HIS A 170 24.50 -28.84 -0.97
C HIS A 170 24.60 -29.37 -2.40
N GLN A 171 24.66 -30.68 -2.55
CA GLN A 171 24.28 -31.30 -3.80
C GLN A 171 22.85 -30.82 -3.98
N SER A 172 22.65 -29.83 -4.86
CA SER A 172 21.29 -29.39 -5.18
C SER A 172 20.52 -30.63 -5.57
N GLU A 173 19.37 -30.86 -4.94
CA GLU A 173 18.51 -31.97 -5.33
C GLU A 173 18.07 -31.83 -6.79
N PHE A 174 18.11 -30.59 -7.31
CA PHE A 174 17.88 -30.27 -8.71
C PHE A 174 19.13 -30.42 -9.57
N THR A 175 18.96 -31.10 -10.70
CA THR A 175 19.91 -31.10 -11.83
C THR A 175 19.99 -29.71 -12.48
N GLU A 176 21.09 -29.41 -13.18
CA GLU A 176 21.30 -28.13 -13.89
C GLU A 176 20.14 -27.79 -14.86
N ASP A 177 19.55 -28.81 -15.48
CA ASP A 177 18.40 -28.67 -16.37
C ASP A 177 17.13 -28.26 -15.60
N GLN A 178 16.85 -28.90 -14.46
CA GLN A 178 15.72 -28.53 -13.60
C GLN A 178 15.88 -27.11 -13.03
N ARG A 179 17.09 -26.71 -12.64
CA ARG A 179 17.38 -25.34 -12.16
C ARG A 179 17.15 -24.31 -13.24
N SER A 180 17.61 -24.59 -14.47
CA SER A 180 17.39 -23.72 -15.63
C SER A 180 15.91 -23.59 -15.96
N GLN A 181 15.15 -24.70 -15.92
CA GLN A 181 13.70 -24.70 -16.14
C GLN A 181 12.96 -23.91 -15.06
N GLU A 182 13.34 -24.07 -13.79
CA GLU A 182 12.74 -23.37 -12.67
C GLU A 182 12.96 -21.86 -12.75
N ILE A 183 14.18 -21.42 -13.05
CA ILE A 183 14.48 -20.00 -13.25
C ILE A 183 13.69 -19.44 -14.44
N ALA A 184 13.69 -20.14 -15.58
CA ALA A 184 12.93 -19.71 -16.76
C ALA A 184 11.42 -19.61 -16.46
N TRP A 185 10.90 -20.51 -15.63
CA TRP A 185 9.52 -20.47 -15.17
C TRP A 185 9.25 -19.24 -14.29
N PHE A 186 10.14 -18.95 -13.33
CA PHE A 186 10.02 -17.76 -12.50
C PHE A 186 10.08 -16.47 -13.33
N GLU A 187 10.97 -16.40 -14.32
CA GLU A 187 11.04 -15.28 -15.26
C GLU A 187 9.73 -15.09 -16.01
N ALA A 188 9.15 -16.17 -16.54
CA ALA A 188 7.87 -16.13 -17.25
C ALA A 188 6.74 -15.63 -16.33
N LEU A 189 6.71 -16.10 -15.08
CA LEU A 189 5.70 -15.71 -14.10
C LEU A 189 5.85 -14.25 -13.66
N ALA A 190 7.07 -13.79 -13.39
CA ALA A 190 7.38 -12.41 -13.06
C ALA A 190 6.98 -11.47 -14.21
N ASN A 191 7.30 -11.83 -15.45
CA ASN A 191 6.90 -11.11 -16.66
C ASN A 191 5.38 -11.05 -16.83
N LYS A 192 4.67 -12.15 -16.57
CA LYS A 192 3.20 -12.17 -16.61
C LYS A 192 2.59 -11.22 -15.57
N ARG A 193 3.08 -11.27 -14.32
CA ARG A 193 2.62 -10.42 -13.22
C ARG A 193 2.95 -8.94 -13.44
N MET A 194 4.11 -8.63 -14.00
CA MET A 194 4.46 -7.28 -14.42
C MET A 194 3.49 -6.77 -15.48
N ARG A 195 3.15 -7.58 -16.49
CA ARG A 195 2.15 -7.22 -17.51
C ARG A 195 0.75 -7.01 -16.93
N GLU A 196 0.42 -7.66 -15.81
CA GLU A 196 -0.84 -7.46 -15.09
C GLU A 196 -0.83 -6.20 -14.19
N LYS A 197 0.33 -5.77 -13.66
CA LYS A 197 0.49 -4.55 -12.84
C LYS A 197 0.77 -3.28 -13.66
N THR A 198 1.40 -3.40 -14.82
CA THR A 198 1.56 -2.31 -15.78
C THR A 198 0.22 -2.14 -16.52
N PRO A 199 -0.43 -0.97 -16.46
CA PRO A 199 -1.69 -0.78 -17.17
C PRO A 199 -1.45 -1.06 -18.66
N PRO A 200 -2.32 -1.85 -19.32
CA PRO A 200 -2.10 -2.21 -20.70
C PRO A 200 -2.08 -0.95 -21.56
N THR A 201 -0.97 -0.74 -22.28
CA THR A 201 -0.85 0.24 -23.39
C THR A 201 -1.61 -0.23 -24.62
N ARG A 202 -2.88 -0.61 -24.42
CA ARG A 202 -3.85 -0.84 -25.48
C ARG A 202 -5.20 -0.34 -24.98
N ARG A 203 -5.52 0.92 -25.34
CA ARG A 203 -6.82 1.59 -25.10
C ARG A 203 -7.95 0.68 -25.56
N LYS A 204 -8.57 -0.05 -24.62
CA LYS A 204 -9.90 -0.61 -24.79
C LYS A 204 -10.86 0.45 -24.25
N HIS A 205 -11.88 0.81 -25.02
CA HIS A 205 -13.03 1.52 -24.46
C HIS A 205 -13.55 0.72 -23.26
N LEU A 206 -13.34 1.23 -22.05
CA LEU A 206 -13.88 0.64 -20.83
C LEU A 206 -15.39 0.92 -20.85
N SER A 207 -16.18 -0.11 -21.11
CA SER A 207 -17.63 -0.04 -20.96
C SER A 207 -18.01 0.13 -19.49
N LYS A 208 -19.13 0.82 -19.21
CA LYS A 208 -19.66 0.99 -17.84
C LYS A 208 -19.61 -0.34 -17.05
N PRO A 209 -18.97 -0.38 -15.87
CA PRO A 209 -18.88 -1.58 -15.06
C PRO A 209 -20.28 -2.10 -14.66
N PRO A 210 -20.51 -3.43 -14.68
CA PRO A 210 -21.80 -4.01 -14.30
C PRO A 210 -22.13 -3.68 -12.83
N GLY A 211 -23.32 -3.16 -12.58
CA GLY A 211 -23.77 -2.76 -11.24
C GLY A 211 -23.33 -1.38 -10.78
N SER A 212 -22.53 -0.65 -11.58
CA SER A 212 -22.11 0.72 -11.22
C SER A 212 -23.28 1.68 -11.15
N ARG A 213 -23.39 2.40 -10.03
CA ARG A 213 -24.40 3.44 -9.81
C ARG A 213 -24.00 4.79 -10.40
N VAL A 214 -22.74 4.94 -10.83
CA VAL A 214 -22.23 6.15 -11.47
C VAL A 214 -22.94 6.40 -12.81
N ASP A 215 -23.44 7.60 -13.02
CA ASP A 215 -24.02 8.06 -14.29
C ASP A 215 -22.97 8.91 -15.02
N LEU A 216 -22.35 8.32 -16.04
CA LEU A 216 -21.39 8.99 -16.90
C LEU A 216 -22.00 9.16 -18.28
N LYS A 217 -22.11 10.42 -18.73
CA LYS A 217 -22.65 10.77 -20.04
C LYS A 217 -21.65 11.62 -20.80
N ARG A 218 -21.24 11.09 -21.96
CA ARG A 218 -20.37 11.79 -22.90
C ARG A 218 -21.18 12.39 -24.04
N SER A 219 -20.90 13.64 -24.37
CA SER A 219 -21.43 14.37 -25.52
C SER A 219 -20.28 15.02 -26.28
N ALA A 220 -20.50 15.44 -27.53
CA ALA A 220 -19.45 16.05 -28.37
C ALA A 220 -18.85 17.35 -27.79
N THR A 221 -19.53 17.96 -26.82
CA THR A 221 -19.19 19.26 -26.22
C THR A 221 -18.98 19.22 -24.70
N ALA A 222 -19.35 18.13 -24.03
CA ALA A 222 -19.25 17.99 -22.59
C ALA A 222 -19.20 16.53 -22.12
N LEU A 223 -18.45 16.28 -21.06
CA LEU A 223 -18.45 15.06 -20.27
C LEU A 223 -19.12 15.35 -18.92
N ARG A 224 -20.13 14.55 -18.54
CA ARG A 224 -20.80 14.65 -17.24
C ARG A 224 -20.60 13.37 -16.46
N VAL A 225 -20.03 13.47 -15.27
CA VAL A 225 -19.85 12.37 -14.33
C VAL A 225 -20.65 12.69 -13.07
N ARG A 226 -21.63 11.84 -12.76
CA ARG A 226 -22.44 11.93 -11.54
C ARG A 226 -22.18 10.70 -10.68
N ILE A 227 -21.58 10.91 -9.53
CA ILE A 227 -21.31 9.89 -8.52
C ILE A 227 -22.40 10.02 -7.45
N PRO A 228 -23.34 9.05 -7.36
CA PRO A 228 -24.40 9.09 -6.36
C PRO A 228 -23.84 8.75 -4.97
N PRO A 229 -24.56 9.10 -3.89
CA PRO A 229 -24.12 8.80 -2.54
C PRO A 229 -23.87 7.29 -2.32
N PRO A 230 -22.88 6.93 -1.49
CA PRO A 230 -22.52 5.53 -1.22
C PRO A 230 -23.69 4.74 -0.59
N GLY A 231 -24.57 5.44 0.12
CA GLY A 231 -25.66 4.84 0.89
C GLY A 231 -25.17 4.22 2.20
N TRP A 232 -25.89 3.21 2.69
CA TRP A 232 -25.56 2.56 3.95
C TRP A 232 -24.36 1.62 3.81
N ASN A 233 -23.32 1.84 4.63
CA ASN A 233 -22.18 0.94 4.79
C ASN A 233 -22.19 0.37 6.22
N SER A 234 -21.86 -0.91 6.39
CA SER A 234 -21.74 -1.58 7.68
C SER A 234 -20.71 -0.94 8.60
N GLU A 235 -19.72 -0.23 8.06
CA GLU A 235 -18.70 0.50 8.83
C GLU A 235 -19.31 1.60 9.73
N TYR A 236 -20.45 2.17 9.34
CA TYR A 236 -21.14 3.21 10.10
C TYR A 236 -22.08 2.66 11.19
N TRP A 237 -22.24 1.34 11.28
CA TRP A 237 -23.18 0.70 12.21
C TRP A 237 -22.89 1.04 13.68
N PHE A 238 -21.62 0.91 14.09
CA PHE A 238 -21.22 1.19 15.47
C PHE A 238 -21.42 2.66 15.83
N LEU A 239 -20.97 3.58 14.97
CA LEU A 239 -21.12 5.01 15.18
C LEU A 239 -22.60 5.42 15.23
N GLY A 240 -23.43 4.84 14.36
CA GLY A 240 -24.88 5.06 14.36
C GLY A 240 -25.58 4.57 15.63
N MET A 241 -25.23 3.37 16.11
CA MET A 241 -25.76 2.82 17.36
C MET A 241 -25.33 3.69 18.55
N PHE A 242 -24.05 4.07 18.61
CA PHE A 242 -23.53 4.95 19.65
C PHE A 242 -24.22 6.32 19.64
N ALA A 243 -24.33 6.97 18.48
CA ALA A 243 -25.01 8.25 18.34
C ALA A 243 -26.49 8.16 18.77
N THR A 244 -27.17 7.06 18.44
CA THR A 244 -28.56 6.83 18.85
C THR A 244 -28.69 6.70 20.37
N LEU A 245 -27.85 5.88 21.00
CA LEU A 245 -27.84 5.70 22.46
C LEU A 245 -27.48 6.99 23.18
N TRP A 246 -26.46 7.71 22.70
CA TRP A 246 -26.01 8.98 23.24
C TRP A 246 -27.10 10.05 23.21
N ASN A 247 -27.74 10.26 22.06
CA ASN A 247 -28.80 11.25 21.91
C ASN A 247 -30.07 10.85 22.68
N THR A 248 -30.38 9.56 22.77
CA THR A 248 -31.50 9.06 23.60
C THR A 248 -31.24 9.32 25.08
N PHE A 249 -30.03 9.02 25.55
CA PHE A 249 -29.61 9.30 26.92
C PHE A 249 -29.69 10.79 27.24
N LEU A 250 -29.15 11.66 26.37
CA LEU A 250 -29.20 13.10 26.58
C LEU A 250 -30.62 13.67 26.58
N THR A 251 -31.49 13.14 25.71
CA THR A 251 -32.91 13.52 25.68
C THR A 251 -33.58 13.16 27.00
N PHE A 252 -33.38 11.93 27.48
CA PHE A 252 -33.92 11.48 28.75
C PHE A 252 -33.36 12.28 29.94
N TRP A 253 -32.04 12.45 29.99
CA TRP A 253 -31.34 13.18 31.04
C TRP A 253 -31.79 14.64 31.11
N THR A 254 -31.77 15.34 29.98
CA THR A 254 -32.17 16.76 29.89
C THR A 254 -33.66 16.90 30.24
N GLY A 255 -34.52 16.03 29.70
CA GLY A 255 -35.95 16.03 29.99
C GLY A 255 -36.27 15.74 31.46
N ALA A 256 -35.60 14.76 32.07
CA ALA A 256 -35.75 14.44 33.49
C ALA A 256 -35.31 15.60 34.39
N SER A 257 -34.19 16.25 34.06
CA SER A 257 -33.71 17.42 34.82
C SER A 257 -34.76 18.53 34.87
N ILE A 258 -35.43 18.80 33.74
CA ILE A 258 -36.49 19.81 33.63
C ILE A 258 -37.75 19.34 34.38
N ARG A 259 -38.17 18.08 34.15
CA ARG A 259 -39.45 17.54 34.66
C ARG A 259 -39.48 17.34 36.18
N PHE A 260 -38.34 17.05 36.79
CA PHE A 260 -38.20 16.86 38.24
C PHE A 260 -37.65 18.10 38.96
N GLY A 261 -37.53 19.23 38.25
CA GLY A 261 -37.13 20.51 38.85
C GLY A 261 -35.70 20.54 39.37
N ALA A 262 -34.77 19.86 38.69
CA ALA A 262 -33.36 19.91 39.03
C ALA A 262 -32.82 21.35 38.90
N PRO A 263 -31.75 21.71 39.62
CA PRO A 263 -31.12 23.02 39.47
C PRO A 263 -30.77 23.34 38.02
N TRP A 264 -30.98 24.58 37.58
CA TRP A 264 -30.83 25.01 36.18
C TRP A 264 -29.46 24.66 35.56
N PHE A 265 -28.40 24.61 36.37
CA PHE A 265 -27.06 24.28 35.90
C PHE A 265 -26.94 22.83 35.43
N PHE A 266 -27.78 21.89 35.89
CA PHE A 266 -27.80 20.52 35.37
C PHE A 266 -28.28 20.47 33.92
N THR A 267 -29.27 21.31 33.57
CA THR A 267 -29.76 21.45 32.19
C THR A 267 -28.75 22.23 31.34
N ALA A 268 -28.13 23.29 31.88
CA ALA A 268 -27.07 24.01 31.18
C ALA A 268 -25.85 23.13 30.92
N PHE A 269 -25.53 22.23 31.85
CA PHE A 269 -24.43 21.26 31.73
C PHE A 269 -24.63 20.29 30.58
N SER A 270 -25.87 20.01 30.12
CA SER A 270 -26.10 19.10 28.98
C SER A 270 -25.82 19.74 27.62
N ILE A 271 -25.71 21.07 27.51
CA ILE A 271 -25.55 21.80 26.24
C ILE A 271 -24.31 21.36 25.45
N PRO A 272 -23.09 21.25 26.04
CA PRO A 272 -21.92 20.78 25.29
C PRO A 272 -22.09 19.35 24.76
N PHE A 273 -22.80 18.49 25.50
CA PHE A 273 -23.03 17.10 25.09
C PHE A 273 -24.05 17.00 23.96
N TRP A 274 -25.02 17.92 23.90
CA TRP A 274 -25.90 18.09 22.73
C TRP A 274 -25.12 18.50 21.48
N VAL A 275 -24.13 19.39 21.61
CA VAL A 275 -23.23 19.75 20.49
C VAL A 275 -22.50 18.52 19.97
N VAL A 276 -21.97 17.68 20.86
CA VAL A 276 -21.35 16.40 20.50
C VAL A 276 -22.36 15.45 19.83
N GLY A 277 -23.55 15.30 20.41
CA GLY A 277 -24.59 14.40 19.89
C GLY A 277 -25.06 14.77 18.48
N ILE A 278 -25.26 16.06 18.21
CA ILE A 278 -25.59 16.59 16.88
C ILE A 278 -24.39 16.46 15.93
N GLY A 279 -23.16 16.67 16.42
CA GLY A 279 -21.93 16.46 15.68
C GLY A 279 -21.79 15.03 15.15
N LEU A 280 -22.06 14.04 15.98
CA LEU A 280 -22.03 12.62 15.60
C LEU A 280 -23.07 12.29 14.52
N ILE A 281 -24.29 12.82 14.63
CA ILE A 281 -25.33 12.65 13.60
C ILE A 281 -24.88 13.28 12.28
N LYS A 282 -24.25 14.45 12.35
CA LYS A 282 -23.71 15.14 11.18
C LYS A 282 -22.58 14.35 10.53
N GLU A 283 -21.64 13.81 11.30
CA GLU A 283 -20.55 12.97 10.79
C GLU A 283 -21.08 11.69 10.12
N LEU A 284 -22.16 11.12 10.64
CA LEU A 284 -22.84 9.97 10.04
C LEU A 284 -23.55 10.34 8.73
N ALA A 285 -24.30 11.45 8.73
CA ALA A 285 -25.17 11.83 7.60
C ALA A 285 -24.40 12.40 6.40
N THR A 286 -23.29 13.11 6.65
CA THR A 286 -22.54 13.82 5.60
C THR A 286 -22.05 12.89 4.47
N PRO A 287 -21.28 11.81 4.75
CA PRO A 287 -20.79 10.92 3.70
C PRO A 287 -21.94 10.14 3.03
N MET A 288 -23.02 9.84 3.75
CA MET A 288 -24.17 9.08 3.22
C MET A 288 -25.03 9.88 2.23
N LEU A 289 -24.98 11.21 2.31
CA LEU A 289 -25.76 12.13 1.47
C LEU A 289 -24.90 12.90 0.46
N GLN A 290 -23.59 12.60 0.41
CA GLN A 290 -22.68 13.29 -0.48
C GLN A 290 -22.87 12.82 -1.92
N GLU A 291 -23.32 13.73 -2.78
CA GLU A 291 -23.40 13.53 -4.22
C GLU A 291 -22.35 14.39 -4.92
N THR A 292 -21.53 13.77 -5.77
CA THR A 292 -20.51 14.49 -6.55
C THR A 292 -20.96 14.59 -8.01
N GLN A 293 -20.93 15.80 -8.56
CA GLN A 293 -21.18 16.09 -9.97
C GLN A 293 -19.97 16.80 -10.57
N LEU A 294 -19.43 16.22 -11.64
CA LEU A 294 -18.35 16.80 -12.44
C LEU A 294 -18.85 16.99 -13.87
N VAL A 295 -18.78 18.21 -14.37
CA VAL A 295 -19.12 18.57 -15.75
C VAL A 295 -17.90 19.21 -16.39
N ILE A 296 -17.29 18.54 -17.35
CA ILE A 296 -16.15 19.06 -18.12
C ILE A 296 -16.68 19.46 -19.50
N GLY A 297 -16.71 20.76 -19.79
CA GLY A 297 -16.97 21.29 -21.13
C GLY A 297 -15.66 21.58 -21.87
N ARG A 298 -15.74 22.08 -23.11
CA ARG A 298 -14.54 22.42 -23.91
C ARG A 298 -13.70 23.57 -23.34
N GLN A 299 -14.32 24.52 -22.64
CA GLN A 299 -13.63 25.72 -22.14
C GLN A 299 -13.68 25.86 -20.62
N ARG A 300 -14.70 25.28 -19.97
CA ARG A 300 -14.90 25.35 -18.53
C ARG A 300 -15.26 23.99 -17.97
N PHE A 301 -14.83 23.75 -16.74
CA PHE A 301 -15.33 22.65 -15.94
C PHE A 301 -16.11 23.20 -14.74
N GLN A 302 -17.06 22.41 -14.26
CA GLN A 302 -17.83 22.66 -13.06
C GLN A 302 -17.77 21.41 -12.20
N PHE A 303 -17.39 21.59 -10.94
CA PHE A 303 -17.35 20.56 -9.93
C PHE A 303 -18.28 20.98 -8.80
N GLU A 304 -19.24 20.12 -8.46
CA GLU A 304 -20.21 20.36 -7.40
C GLU A 304 -20.32 19.12 -6.51
N GLN A 305 -20.08 19.30 -5.22
CA GLN A 305 -20.35 18.32 -4.18
C GLN A 305 -21.50 18.80 -3.32
N LYS A 306 -22.63 18.10 -3.40
CA LYS A 306 -23.80 18.37 -2.57
C LYS A 306 -23.72 17.50 -1.33
N GLN A 307 -23.73 18.11 -0.15
CA GLN A 307 -23.70 17.41 1.14
C GLN A 307 -25.10 17.42 1.78
N GLY A 308 -26.11 16.90 1.06
CA GLY A 308 -27.49 16.81 1.53
C GLY A 308 -28.03 18.11 2.18
N TRP A 309 -28.04 18.14 3.51
CA TRP A 309 -28.60 19.22 4.36
C TRP A 309 -27.61 20.36 4.62
N PHE A 310 -26.35 20.20 4.22
CA PHE A 310 -25.26 21.16 4.45
C PHE A 310 -24.85 21.87 3.17
N LYS A 311 -24.19 23.02 3.34
CA LYS A 311 -23.67 23.83 2.24
C LYS A 311 -22.63 23.02 1.46
N GLY A 312 -22.97 22.66 0.23
CA GLY A 312 -22.07 21.95 -0.68
C GLY A 312 -20.89 22.80 -1.15
N HIS A 313 -19.90 22.12 -1.72
CA HIS A 313 -18.75 22.76 -2.36
C HIS A 313 -19.00 22.86 -3.86
N ARG A 314 -18.90 24.07 -4.43
CA ARG A 314 -18.96 24.29 -5.87
C ARG A 314 -17.71 25.01 -6.33
N ARG A 315 -17.08 24.50 -7.38
CA ARG A 315 -15.92 25.09 -8.04
C ARG A 315 -16.14 25.11 -9.55
N GLU A 316 -15.73 26.21 -10.16
CA GLU A 316 -15.74 26.37 -11.61
C GLU A 316 -14.39 26.93 -12.05
N GLY A 317 -13.84 26.35 -13.12
CA GLY A 317 -12.53 26.73 -13.64
C GLY A 317 -12.45 26.52 -15.15
N ARG A 318 -11.27 26.75 -15.73
CA ARG A 318 -11.07 26.53 -17.17
C ARG A 318 -10.61 25.10 -17.42
N THR A 319 -11.17 24.43 -18.42
CA THR A 319 -10.83 23.03 -18.72
C THR A 319 -9.35 22.84 -19.03
N LYS A 320 -8.70 23.83 -19.64
CA LYS A 320 -7.27 23.81 -19.96
C LYS A 320 -6.34 23.71 -18.74
N ASP A 321 -6.84 24.07 -17.56
CA ASP A 321 -6.08 24.04 -16.32
C ASP A 321 -6.17 22.64 -15.64
N LEU A 322 -7.04 21.76 -16.16
CA LEU A 322 -7.15 20.37 -15.74
C LEU A 322 -6.01 19.53 -16.32
N MET A 323 -5.32 18.79 -15.46
CA MET A 323 -4.26 17.86 -15.86
C MET A 323 -4.74 16.41 -15.98
N GLY A 324 -5.97 16.12 -15.53
CA GLY A 324 -6.55 14.78 -15.56
C GLY A 324 -7.08 14.36 -14.19
N VAL A 325 -7.31 13.06 -14.04
CA VAL A 325 -7.76 12.45 -12.78
C VAL A 325 -6.66 11.57 -12.23
N LYS A 326 -6.40 11.68 -10.93
CA LYS A 326 -5.39 10.88 -10.22
C LYS A 326 -6.08 9.86 -9.33
N ARG A 327 -5.57 8.63 -9.36
CA ARG A 327 -6.07 7.51 -8.56
C ARG A 327 -5.14 7.17 -7.41
N GLY A 328 -5.70 6.98 -6.22
CA GLY A 328 -5.02 6.49 -5.02
C GLY A 328 -5.78 5.32 -4.40
N GLY A 329 -5.63 4.11 -4.92
CA GLY A 329 -6.43 2.96 -4.45
C GLY A 329 -7.92 3.13 -4.77
N GLN A 330 -8.75 3.42 -3.76
CA GLN A 330 -10.20 3.70 -3.88
C GLN A 330 -10.51 5.20 -3.97
N THR A 331 -9.51 6.06 -3.84
CA THR A 331 -9.63 7.52 -3.92
C THR A 331 -9.49 7.98 -5.35
N LEU A 332 -10.36 8.89 -5.78
CA LEU A 332 -10.33 9.53 -7.09
C LEU A 332 -10.29 11.05 -6.91
N ALA A 333 -9.30 11.74 -7.50
CA ALA A 333 -9.17 13.19 -7.38
C ALA A 333 -8.93 13.86 -8.75
N LEU A 334 -9.66 14.94 -9.03
CA LEU A 334 -9.46 15.78 -10.22
C LEU A 334 -8.32 16.76 -9.96
N THR A 335 -7.34 16.80 -10.87
CA THR A 335 -6.17 17.67 -10.70
C THR A 335 -6.29 18.91 -11.58
N GLU A 336 -6.21 20.10 -10.95
CA GLU A 336 -6.21 21.43 -11.58
C GLU A 336 -4.92 22.16 -11.19
N GLY A 337 -3.88 22.08 -12.02
CA GLY A 337 -2.55 22.62 -11.66
C GLY A 337 -2.01 22.04 -10.35
N VAL A 338 -1.88 22.86 -9.30
CA VAL A 338 -1.40 22.42 -7.97
C VAL A 338 -2.56 22.00 -7.05
N HIS A 339 -3.81 22.22 -7.46
CA HIS A 339 -4.99 21.91 -6.65
C HIS A 339 -5.54 20.53 -7.01
N GLU A 340 -5.80 19.71 -5.98
CA GLU A 340 -6.49 18.42 -6.12
C GLU A 340 -7.91 18.55 -5.54
N HIS A 341 -8.91 18.16 -6.32
CA HIS A 341 -10.33 18.15 -5.93
C HIS A 341 -10.79 16.70 -5.79
N HIS A 342 -11.01 16.25 -4.55
CA HIS A 342 -11.44 14.88 -4.26
C HIS A 342 -12.84 14.60 -4.81
N LEU A 343 -12.98 13.59 -5.68
CA LEU A 343 -14.24 13.20 -6.32
C LEU A 343 -15.02 12.18 -5.49
N SER A 344 -14.34 11.13 -5.01
CA SER A 344 -14.91 10.06 -4.17
C SER A 344 -13.80 9.19 -3.55
N ASP A 345 -14.11 8.59 -2.40
CA ASP A 345 -13.23 7.66 -1.66
C ASP A 345 -13.83 6.24 -1.54
N TYR A 346 -15.02 6.02 -2.11
CA TYR A 346 -15.81 4.78 -1.97
C TYR A 346 -16.06 4.06 -3.30
N LEU A 347 -15.43 4.51 -4.38
CA LEU A 347 -15.55 3.85 -5.68
C LEU A 347 -14.71 2.58 -5.70
N SER A 348 -15.22 1.55 -6.39
CA SER A 348 -14.41 0.36 -6.66
C SER A 348 -13.24 0.71 -7.58
N SER A 349 -12.14 -0.05 -7.50
CA SER A 349 -10.97 0.17 -8.34
C SER A 349 -11.29 0.18 -9.84
N ILE A 350 -12.28 -0.63 -10.26
CA ILE A 350 -12.75 -0.73 -11.65
C ILE A 350 -13.54 0.53 -12.06
N GLU A 351 -14.35 1.09 -11.16
CA GLU A 351 -15.07 2.35 -11.42
C GLU A 351 -14.10 3.53 -11.50
N CYS A 352 -13.07 3.58 -10.64
CA CYS A 352 -12.01 4.57 -10.71
C CYS A 352 -11.29 4.51 -12.07
N GLU A 353 -10.87 3.32 -12.50
CA GLU A 353 -10.19 3.11 -13.78
C GLU A 353 -11.05 3.52 -14.98
N TRP A 354 -12.35 3.19 -14.94
CA TRP A 354 -13.28 3.59 -15.99
C TRP A 354 -13.48 5.10 -16.08
N ILE A 355 -13.67 5.79 -14.94
CA ILE A 355 -13.88 7.24 -14.91
C ILE A 355 -12.60 7.98 -15.33
N GLU A 356 -11.44 7.55 -14.83
CA GLU A 356 -10.13 8.09 -15.21
C GLU A 356 -9.94 8.03 -16.72
N ALA A 357 -10.17 6.86 -17.33
CA ALA A 357 -10.02 6.68 -18.77
C ALA A 357 -10.92 7.60 -19.61
N GLU A 358 -12.19 7.77 -19.23
CA GLU A 358 -13.13 8.64 -19.96
C GLU A 358 -12.82 10.13 -19.79
N VAL A 359 -12.37 10.56 -18.59
CA VAL A 359 -11.96 11.94 -18.37
C VAL A 359 -10.69 12.26 -19.17
N ASP A 360 -9.69 11.39 -19.12
CA ASP A 360 -8.44 11.54 -19.87
C ASP A 360 -8.60 11.40 -21.38
N GLU A 361 -9.65 10.72 -21.86
CA GLU A 361 -10.00 10.70 -23.27
C GLU A 361 -10.67 12.01 -23.70
N PHE A 362 -11.52 12.59 -22.84
CA PHE A 362 -12.20 13.85 -23.15
C PHE A 362 -11.28 15.08 -23.08
N LEU A 363 -10.23 15.02 -22.27
CA LEU A 363 -9.25 16.11 -22.12
C LEU A 363 -8.17 16.14 -23.22
N LYS A 364 -8.07 15.08 -24.03
CA LYS A 364 -7.23 15.04 -25.25
C LYS A 364 -7.96 15.71 -26.41
#